data_AF-A0A4Q3B966-F1
#
_entry.id   AF-A0A4Q3B966-F1
#
_cell.length_a   1.000
_cell.length_b   1.000
_cell.length_c   1.000
_cell.angle_alpha   90.00
_cell.angle_beta   90.00
_cell.angle_gamma   90.00
#
_symmetry.space_group_name_H-M   'P 1'
#
loop_
_entity.id
_entity.type
_entity.pdbx_description
1 polymer ?
#
loop_
_entity_poly.entity_id
_entity_poly.type
_entity_poly.pdbx_seq_one_letter_code
_entity_poly.pdbx_strand_id
1 'polypeptide(L)'
;MKIITKILLFVFVVLFTASCKENSMIEIEPTEQEIISKYLDIPASPYNYANQDLPSFFSNQFVKIQDNTPENNRVTDWGATLGRVLFYDKRLSINNSISCASCHSQQFGFTDTAVFSKGFNGGSTKRHSMSLLNAAFY
;
A
#
# COMPACT_ATOMS: atom_id res chain seq x y z
N MET A 1 -69.19 -17.36 15.26
CA MET A 1 -67.83 -17.37 15.86
C MET A 1 -66.76 -18.08 15.02
N LYS A 2 -66.96 -19.32 14.54
CA LYS A 2 -65.91 -20.09 13.83
C LYS A 2 -65.34 -19.46 12.55
N ILE A 3 -66.13 -18.68 11.80
CA ILE A 3 -65.69 -18.01 10.55
C ILE A 3 -64.79 -16.80 10.86
N ILE A 4 -65.15 -16.00 11.87
CA ILE A 4 -64.39 -14.81 12.28
C ILE A 4 -63.00 -15.22 12.78
N THR A 5 -62.90 -16.31 13.55
CA THR A 5 -61.61 -16.86 14.02
C THR A 5 -60.72 -17.32 12.86
N LYS A 6 -61.29 -17.91 11.80
CA LYS A 6 -60.52 -18.31 10.61
C LYS A 6 -60.01 -17.12 9.80
N ILE A 7 -60.81 -16.06 9.68
CA ILE A 7 -60.40 -14.82 9.00
C ILE A 7 -59.29 -14.12 9.78
N LEU A 8 -59.41 -14.03 11.12
CA LEU A 8 -58.37 -13.48 11.98
C LEU A 8 -57.06 -14.27 11.89
N LEU A 9 -57.13 -15.60 11.86
CA LEU A 9 -55.95 -16.45 11.70
C LEU A 9 -55.29 -16.25 10.32
N PHE A 10 -56.09 -16.13 9.27
CA PHE A 10 -55.59 -15.90 7.91
C PHE A 10 -54.93 -14.52 7.78
N VAL A 11 -55.54 -13.47 8.33
CA VAL A 11 -54.97 -12.12 8.35
C VAL A 11 -53.67 -12.07 9.15
N PHE A 12 -53.60 -12.79 10.28
CA PHE A 12 -52.37 -12.88 11.08
C PHE A 12 -51.25 -13.59 10.31
N VAL A 13 -51.55 -14.68 9.59
CA VAL A 13 -50.58 -15.40 8.73
C VAL A 13 -50.10 -14.53 7.56
N VAL A 14 -51.00 -13.76 6.93
CA VAL A 14 -50.65 -12.83 5.85
C VAL A 14 -49.78 -11.69 6.38
N LEU A 15 -50.08 -11.14 7.56
CA LEU A 15 -49.24 -10.11 8.20
C LEU A 15 -47.87 -10.65 8.61
N PHE A 16 -47.80 -11.90 9.09
CA PHE A 16 -46.52 -12.53 9.44
C PHE A 16 -45.64 -12.78 8.21
N THR A 17 -46.23 -13.19 7.09
CA THR A 17 -45.49 -13.43 5.83
C THR A 17 -45.11 -12.13 5.12
N ALA A 18 -45.89 -11.06 5.25
CA ALA A 18 -45.53 -9.74 4.72
C ALA A 18 -44.40 -9.04 5.52
N SER A 19 -44.19 -9.42 6.78
CA SER A 19 -43.12 -8.85 7.62
C SER A 19 -41.72 -9.43 7.31
N CYS A 20 -41.64 -10.53 6.56
CA CYS A 20 -40.38 -11.12 6.09
C CYS A 20 -40.10 -10.73 4.64
N LYS A 21 -40.08 -9.43 4.34
CA LYS A 21 -39.44 -8.94 3.12
C LYS A 21 -38.12 -8.31 3.52
N GLU A 22 -37.07 -9.13 3.50
CA GLU A 22 -35.70 -8.64 3.64
C GLU A 22 -35.41 -7.73 2.45
N ASN A 23 -35.38 -6.43 2.73
CA ASN A 23 -34.95 -5.43 1.77
C ASN A 23 -33.42 -5.55 1.67
N SER A 24 -32.95 -6.49 0.85
CA SER A 24 -31.55 -6.61 0.48
C SER A 24 -31.18 -5.41 -0.39
N MET A 25 -30.89 -4.29 0.28
CA MET A 25 -30.06 -3.27 -0.34
C MET A 25 -28.70 -3.93 -0.54
N ILE A 26 -28.36 -4.21 -1.81
CA ILE A 26 -27.04 -4.65 -2.19
C ILE A 26 -26.12 -3.47 -1.92
N GLU A 27 -25.46 -3.46 -0.76
CA GLU A 27 -24.26 -2.65 -0.57
C GLU A 27 -23.21 -3.23 -1.51
N ILE A 28 -22.95 -2.54 -2.62
CA ILE A 28 -21.86 -2.89 -3.53
C ILE A 28 -20.58 -2.50 -2.80
N GLU A 29 -19.99 -3.46 -2.08
CA GLU A 29 -18.66 -3.30 -1.51
C GLU A 29 -17.66 -3.02 -2.64
N PRO A 30 -16.87 -1.94 -2.56
CA PRO A 30 -15.89 -1.62 -3.58
C PRO A 30 -14.85 -2.73 -3.66
N THR A 31 -14.42 -3.06 -4.87
CA THR A 31 -13.38 -4.07 -5.09
C THR A 31 -12.06 -3.62 -4.45
N GLU A 32 -11.20 -4.57 -4.08
CA GLU A 32 -9.88 -4.25 -3.52
C GLU A 32 -9.08 -3.31 -4.44
N GLN A 33 -9.21 -3.48 -5.75
CA GLN A 33 -8.55 -2.63 -6.75
C GLN A 33 -9.09 -1.20 -6.75
N GLU A 34 -10.40 -1.01 -6.55
CA GLU A 34 -11.03 0.31 -6.43
C GLU A 34 -10.62 1.01 -5.13
N ILE A 35 -10.51 0.27 -4.02
CA ILE A 35 -10.00 0.80 -2.75
C ILE A 35 -8.55 1.22 -2.93
N ILE A 36 -7.70 0.34 -3.47
CA ILE A 36 -6.28 0.60 -3.65
C ILE A 36 -6.06 1.80 -4.57
N SER A 37 -6.73 1.86 -5.73
CA SER A 37 -6.59 2.98 -6.67
C SER A 37 -7.14 4.31 -6.14
N LYS A 38 -8.11 4.27 -5.22
CA LYS A 38 -8.59 5.47 -4.52
C LYS A 38 -7.53 6.08 -3.60
N TYR A 39 -6.69 5.25 -2.98
CA TYR A 39 -5.70 5.74 -2.01
C TYR A 39 -4.28 5.81 -2.57
N LEU A 40 -3.85 4.85 -3.39
CA LEU A 40 -2.48 4.71 -3.86
C LEU A 40 -2.42 4.88 -5.38
N ASP A 41 -1.47 5.67 -5.85
CA ASP A 41 -1.18 5.84 -7.28
C ASP A 41 -0.33 4.67 -7.81
N ILE A 42 -0.95 3.49 -7.88
CA ILE A 42 -0.33 2.26 -8.38
C ILE A 42 -0.60 2.14 -9.89
N PRO A 43 0.43 1.91 -10.73
CA PRO A 43 0.21 1.70 -12.16
C PRO A 43 -0.54 0.40 -12.42
N ALA A 44 -1.25 0.34 -13.56
CA ALA A 44 -1.99 -0.86 -13.98
C ALA A 44 -1.09 -2.09 -14.22
N SER A 45 0.21 -1.89 -14.44
CA SER A 45 1.20 -2.95 -14.57
C SER A 45 2.52 -2.51 -13.93
N PRO A 46 3.25 -3.42 -13.27
CA PRO A 46 4.49 -3.08 -12.61
C PRO A 46 5.62 -2.97 -13.64
N TYR A 47 6.66 -2.22 -13.29
CA TYR A 47 7.91 -2.28 -14.04
C TYR A 47 8.65 -3.58 -13.68
N ASN A 48 9.55 -4.01 -14.56
CA ASN A 48 10.52 -5.03 -14.18
C ASN A 48 11.36 -4.44 -13.04
N TYR A 49 11.30 -5.05 -11.87
CA TYR A 49 12.13 -4.76 -10.69
C TYR A 49 12.84 -6.02 -10.20
N ALA A 50 12.20 -7.19 -10.30
CA ALA A 50 12.74 -8.46 -9.83
C ALA A 50 13.86 -9.00 -10.73
N ASN A 51 13.87 -8.65 -12.02
CA ASN A 51 14.79 -9.20 -13.02
C ASN A 51 15.55 -8.10 -13.76
N GLN A 52 16.22 -7.20 -13.02
CA GLN A 52 17.01 -6.13 -13.63
C GLN A 52 18.21 -6.68 -14.41
N ASP A 53 18.43 -6.11 -15.59
CA ASP A 53 19.69 -6.32 -16.33
C ASP A 53 20.78 -5.45 -15.71
N LEU A 54 21.41 -5.99 -14.67
CA LEU A 54 22.48 -5.31 -13.95
C LEU A 54 23.80 -5.47 -14.70
N PRO A 55 24.67 -4.44 -14.69
CA PRO A 55 26.02 -4.58 -15.23
C PRO A 55 26.78 -5.77 -14.62
N SER A 56 27.65 -6.38 -15.42
CA SER A 56 28.37 -7.62 -15.08
C SER A 56 29.17 -7.57 -13.78
N PHE A 57 29.55 -6.38 -13.30
CA PHE A 57 30.23 -6.24 -12.01
C PHE A 57 29.37 -6.71 -10.83
N PHE A 58 28.03 -6.61 -10.90
CA PHE A 58 27.14 -7.11 -9.86
C PHE A 58 27.08 -8.65 -9.80
N SER A 59 27.48 -9.33 -10.89
CA SER A 59 27.56 -10.80 -10.93
C SER A 59 28.85 -11.34 -10.30
N ASN A 60 29.78 -10.48 -9.90
CA ASN A 60 30.99 -10.89 -9.22
C ASN A 60 30.65 -11.51 -7.86
N GLN A 61 31.30 -12.63 -7.52
CA GLN A 61 31.17 -13.31 -6.24
C GLN A 61 31.36 -12.35 -5.04
N PHE A 62 32.29 -11.40 -5.12
CA PHE A 62 32.52 -10.44 -4.03
C PHE A 62 31.33 -9.53 -3.76
N VAL A 63 30.52 -9.20 -4.78
CA VAL A 63 29.31 -8.38 -4.61
C VAL A 63 28.15 -9.27 -4.18
N LYS A 64 28.02 -10.45 -4.77
CA LYS A 64 26.93 -11.38 -4.48
C LYS A 64 26.88 -11.82 -3.01
N ILE A 65 28.03 -12.00 -2.36
CA ILE A 65 28.08 -12.35 -0.92
C ILE A 65 27.71 -11.20 0.02
N GLN A 66 27.58 -9.97 -0.49
CA GLN A 66 27.16 -8.81 0.28
C GLN A 66 25.65 -8.55 0.15
N ASP A 67 24.95 -9.27 -0.73
CA ASP A 67 23.50 -9.17 -0.87
C ASP A 67 22.82 -9.58 0.44
N ASN A 68 22.23 -8.61 1.13
CA ASN A 68 21.55 -8.77 2.40
C ASN A 68 20.04 -8.93 2.26
N THR A 69 19.51 -9.09 1.04
CA THR A 69 18.09 -9.26 0.78
C THR A 69 17.57 -10.49 1.56
N PRO A 70 16.59 -10.33 2.46
CA PRO A 70 16.09 -11.45 3.26
C PRO A 70 15.37 -12.51 2.42
N GLU A 71 15.51 -13.78 2.78
CA GLU A 71 14.81 -14.90 2.11
C GLU A 71 13.29 -14.79 2.18
N ASN A 72 12.76 -14.27 3.29
CA ASN A 72 11.33 -14.10 3.48
C ASN A 72 10.78 -12.80 2.85
N ASN A 73 11.63 -12.00 2.19
CA ASN A 73 11.25 -10.76 1.54
C ASN A 73 12.07 -10.53 0.26
N ARG A 74 12.02 -11.51 -0.65
CA ARG A 74 12.64 -11.39 -1.98
C ARG A 74 11.90 -10.35 -2.82
N VAL A 75 12.66 -9.64 -3.66
CA VAL A 75 12.11 -8.59 -4.54
C VAL A 75 11.15 -9.21 -5.56
N THR A 76 9.96 -8.63 -5.66
CA THR A 76 8.96 -8.93 -6.71
C THR A 76 8.59 -7.64 -7.43
N ASP A 77 8.15 -7.73 -8.68
CA ASP A 77 7.77 -6.55 -9.48
C ASP A 77 6.66 -5.71 -8.81
N TRP A 78 5.63 -6.40 -8.31
CA TRP A 78 4.53 -5.75 -7.58
C TRP A 78 4.95 -5.23 -6.20
N GLY A 79 5.74 -6.01 -5.44
CA GLY A 79 6.23 -5.56 -4.13
C GLY A 79 7.10 -4.31 -4.23
N ALA A 80 8.01 -4.27 -5.20
CA ALA A 80 8.85 -3.10 -5.47
C ALA A 80 8.03 -1.91 -6.00
N THR A 81 7.02 -2.15 -6.84
CA THR A 81 6.12 -1.09 -7.32
C THR A 81 5.36 -0.45 -6.17
N LEU A 82 4.77 -1.25 -5.27
CA LEU A 82 4.13 -0.75 -4.06
C LEU A 82 5.11 0.02 -3.18
N GLY A 83 6.31 -0.55 -2.95
CA GLY A 83 7.38 0.10 -2.20
C GLY A 83 7.74 1.47 -2.77
N ARG A 84 7.83 1.61 -4.09
CA ARG A 84 8.07 2.90 -4.76
C ARG A 84 6.96 3.90 -4.47
N VAL A 85 5.69 3.51 -4.59
CA VAL A 85 4.56 4.41 -4.31
C VAL A 85 4.63 4.90 -2.86
N LEU A 86 4.85 3.99 -1.90
CA LEU A 86 4.97 4.32 -0.48
C LEU A 86 6.19 5.20 -0.18
N PHE A 87 7.31 4.99 -0.88
CA PHE A 87 8.54 5.79 -0.70
C PHE A 87 8.32 7.29 -0.94
N TYR A 88 7.40 7.63 -1.83
CA TYR A 88 7.05 9.01 -2.15
C TYR A 88 5.81 9.51 -1.39
N ASP A 89 5.08 8.64 -0.70
CA ASP A 89 3.84 8.99 0.00
C ASP A 89 4.09 9.73 1.31
N LYS A 90 3.64 10.99 1.37
CA LYS A 90 3.79 11.82 2.58
C LYS A 90 2.83 11.44 3.69
N ARG A 91 1.72 10.75 3.38
CA ARG A 91 0.70 10.36 4.36
C ARG A 91 1.22 9.35 5.39
N LEU A 92 2.38 8.76 5.13
CA LEU A 92 3.08 7.92 6.10
C LEU A 92 3.77 8.73 7.22
N SER A 93 3.92 10.05 7.06
CA SER A 93 4.36 10.94 8.15
C SER A 93 3.18 11.42 8.99
N ILE A 94 3.42 11.62 10.29
CA ILE A 94 2.41 12.01 11.28
C ILE A 94 1.56 13.24 10.89
N ASN A 95 2.12 14.17 10.11
CA ASN A 95 1.46 15.40 9.67
C ASN A 95 1.38 15.55 8.14
N ASN A 96 1.54 14.44 7.40
CA ASN A 96 1.43 14.40 5.94
C ASN A 96 2.42 15.33 5.18
N SER A 97 3.55 15.71 5.78
CA SER A 97 4.47 16.70 5.22
C SER A 97 5.71 16.09 4.55
N ILE A 98 6.17 14.94 5.02
CA ILE A 98 7.45 14.31 4.66
C ILE A 98 7.21 12.86 4.22
N SER A 99 7.97 12.42 3.23
CA SER A 99 8.06 11.03 2.77
C SER A 99 9.52 10.57 2.81
N CYS A 100 9.79 9.29 2.53
CA CYS A 100 11.16 8.78 2.44
C CYS A 100 11.97 9.58 1.39
N ALA A 101 11.35 9.87 0.24
CA ALA A 101 11.93 10.66 -0.84
C ALA A 101 12.27 12.11 -0.48
N SER A 102 11.73 12.65 0.62
CA SER A 102 12.02 14.03 1.05
C SER A 102 13.47 14.20 1.52
N CYS A 103 14.08 13.15 2.06
CA CYS A 103 15.48 13.13 2.47
C CYS A 103 16.35 12.22 1.59
N HIS A 104 15.74 11.32 0.82
CA HIS A 104 16.43 10.39 -0.07
C HIS A 104 16.01 10.64 -1.52
N SER A 105 16.40 11.79 -2.06
CA SER A 105 15.92 12.27 -3.36
C SER A 105 16.60 11.55 -4.52
N GLN A 106 15.82 10.93 -5.41
CA GLN A 106 16.34 10.14 -6.54
C GLN A 106 17.27 10.95 -7.46
N GLN A 107 16.93 12.22 -7.74
CA GLN A 107 17.74 13.08 -8.63
C GLN A 107 19.15 13.38 -8.08
N PHE A 108 19.35 13.17 -6.78
CA PHE A 108 20.63 13.34 -6.11
C PHE A 108 21.23 12.00 -5.67
N GLY A 109 20.83 10.88 -6.30
CA GLY A 109 21.32 9.55 -5.94
C GLY A 109 20.75 9.04 -4.63
N PHE A 110 19.47 9.31 -4.36
CA PHE A 110 18.74 8.87 -3.16
C PHE A 110 19.38 9.33 -1.84
N THR A 111 19.94 10.54 -1.85
CA THR A 111 20.45 11.25 -0.66
C THR A 111 19.83 12.64 -0.56
N ASP A 112 20.17 13.37 0.50
CA ASP A 112 19.84 14.79 0.66
C ASP A 112 21.03 15.66 0.25
N THR A 113 20.72 16.83 -0.31
CA THR A 113 21.71 17.89 -0.56
C THR A 113 22.02 18.69 0.69
N ALA A 114 21.10 18.73 1.66
CA ALA A 114 21.35 19.32 2.97
C ALA A 114 22.24 18.40 3.81
N VAL A 115 23.23 18.98 4.51
CA VAL A 115 24.08 18.24 5.47
C VAL A 115 23.25 17.60 6.59
N PHE A 116 22.18 18.29 7.01
CA PHE A 116 21.20 17.76 7.95
C PHE A 116 19.80 17.96 7.37
N SER A 117 19.11 16.86 7.09
CA SER A 117 17.77 16.85 6.51
C SER A 117 16.75 17.50 7.43
N LYS A 118 15.70 18.06 6.84
CA LYS A 118 14.56 18.62 7.59
C LYS A 118 13.51 17.54 7.84
N GLY A 119 13.18 17.33 9.12
CA GLY A 119 12.13 16.42 9.53
C GLY A 119 10.73 17.04 9.44
N PHE A 120 9.71 16.22 9.71
CA PHE A 120 8.30 16.60 9.58
C PHE A 120 7.88 17.81 10.45
N ASN A 121 8.61 18.08 11.54
CA ASN A 121 8.35 19.18 12.46
C ASN A 121 9.34 20.36 12.28
N GLY A 122 9.96 20.49 11.09
CA GLY A 122 10.90 21.59 10.76
C GLY A 122 12.29 21.50 11.43
N GLY A 123 12.46 20.61 12.40
CA GLY A 123 13.76 20.30 13.01
C GLY A 123 14.74 19.64 12.04
N SER A 124 16.04 19.74 12.33
CA SER A 124 17.08 19.08 11.55
C SER A 124 17.43 17.70 12.13
N THR A 125 17.79 16.74 11.27
CA THR A 125 18.36 15.45 11.68
C THR A 125 19.74 15.63 12.33
N LYS A 126 20.18 14.63 13.10
CA LYS A 126 21.51 14.65 13.75
C LYS A 126 22.65 14.21 12.82
N ARG A 127 22.32 13.63 11.68
CA ARG A 127 23.25 13.05 10.71
C ARG A 127 22.77 13.35 9.30
N HIS A 128 23.70 13.35 8.38
CA HIS A 128 23.40 13.42 6.95
C HIS A 128 22.67 12.15 6.53
N SER A 129 21.60 12.30 5.76
CA SER A 129 20.92 11.18 5.11
C SER A 129 21.89 10.55 4.13
N MET A 130 22.23 9.27 4.33
CA MET A 130 23.09 8.56 3.38
C MET A 130 22.35 8.28 2.07
N SER A 131 23.10 8.02 0.99
CA SER A 131 22.53 7.45 -0.22
C SER A 131 21.94 6.07 0.05
N LEU A 132 20.78 5.78 -0.54
CA LEU A 132 20.20 4.44 -0.54
C LEU A 132 20.63 3.58 -1.73
N LEU A 133 21.44 4.11 -2.64
CA LEU A 133 21.97 3.34 -3.76
C LEU A 133 22.78 2.16 -3.22
N ASN A 134 22.50 0.97 -3.74
CA ASN A 134 23.18 -0.27 -3.37
C ASN A 134 23.07 -0.64 -1.87
N ALA A 135 22.09 -0.11 -1.12
CA ALA A 135 21.87 -0.46 0.27
C ALA A 135 21.55 -1.96 0.50
N ALA A 136 21.21 -2.69 -0.56
CA ALA A 136 21.10 -4.16 -0.53
C ALA A 136 22.45 -4.89 -0.43
N PHE A 137 23.58 -4.19 -0.59
CA PHE A 137 24.92 -4.77 -0.62
C PHE A 137 25.81 -4.15 0.49
N TYR A 138 25.87 -4.76 1.68
CA TYR A 138 26.76 -4.36 2.78
C TYR A 138 27.08 -5.50 3.76
#